data_AF-A0AAD4IBD5-F1
#
_entry.id   AF-A0AAD4IBD5-F1
#
_cell.length_a   1.000
_cell.length_b   1.000
_cell.length_c   1.000
_cell.angle_alpha   90.00
_cell.angle_beta   90.00
_cell.angle_gamma   90.00
#
_symmetry.space_group_name_H-M   'P 1'
#
loop_
_entity.id
_entity.type
_entity.pdbx_description
1 polymer ?
#
loop_
_entity_poly.entity_id
_entity_poly.type
_entity_poly.pdbx_seq_one_letter_code
_entity_poly.pdbx_strand_id
1 'polypeptide(L)'
;MVKLQILSDLHLEAPAAYDVFKITPTAEYLALLGDIGYTKDVGLIEFLRKHLAKFKIIFYVLGNHELYHSSYAASKQHLLTLQAETEQQASGKFVLLDQTRYDLSPTVSVLGCTLFSNITAAQKDFVSFGLNDFHYIENWTVEEHVQKHESELRWLNAEVQKLMEGSDRKIIIMSHYSPTDDARAIDPKHKNSTISSGFMTDLSREICFSSERVAVWAFGHTHFNCDFEHETHQTRLVTNQRGSYFAQSNGFDLGKTVEL
;
A
#
# COMPACT_ATOMS: atom_id res chain seq x y z
N MET A 1 -15.15 9.45 -14.70
CA MET A 1 -13.70 9.27 -14.66
C MET A 1 -13.28 9.34 -13.20
N VAL A 2 -12.63 8.29 -12.71
CA VAL A 2 -12.16 8.21 -11.31
C VAL A 2 -10.73 8.71 -11.29
N LYS A 3 -10.41 9.65 -10.39
CA LYS A 3 -9.07 10.21 -10.21
C LYS A 3 -8.66 10.11 -8.75
N LEU A 4 -7.51 9.50 -8.48
CA LEU A 4 -6.95 9.37 -7.14
C LEU A 4 -5.57 10.03 -7.08
N GLN A 5 -5.33 10.81 -6.04
CA GLN A 5 -3.99 11.25 -5.67
C GLN A 5 -3.32 10.11 -4.90
N ILE A 6 -2.12 9.70 -5.29
CA ILE A 6 -1.43 8.56 -4.67
C ILE A 6 -0.13 9.02 -4.01
N LEU A 7 0.10 8.58 -2.77
CA LEU A 7 1.32 8.85 -2.00
C LEU A 7 1.67 7.63 -1.15
N SER A 8 2.95 7.40 -0.92
CA SER A 8 3.45 6.37 0.00
C SER A 8 4.80 6.73 0.57
N ASP A 9 5.24 5.99 1.58
CA ASP A 9 6.59 6.06 2.13
C ASP A 9 6.96 7.49 2.54
N LEU A 10 6.00 8.19 3.16
CA LEU A 10 6.18 9.59 3.58
C LEU A 10 7.12 9.69 4.79
N HIS A 11 7.18 8.65 5.62
CA HIS A 11 7.97 8.53 6.84
C HIS A 11 7.92 9.78 7.72
N LEU A 12 6.71 10.16 8.15
CA LEU A 12 6.49 11.37 8.95
C LEU A 12 6.88 11.20 10.43
N GLU A 13 7.30 10.01 10.85
CA GLU A 13 7.74 9.68 12.20
C GLU A 13 9.19 10.08 12.50
N ALA A 14 10.06 10.12 11.47
CA ALA A 14 11.51 10.18 11.66
C ALA A 14 12.21 11.04 10.58
N PRO A 15 12.44 12.34 10.85
CA PRO A 15 12.00 13.08 12.04
C PRO A 15 10.49 13.34 12.03
N ALA A 16 9.91 13.50 13.22
CA ALA A 16 8.49 13.78 13.39
C ALA A 16 8.07 15.02 12.59
N ALA A 17 7.11 14.85 11.68
CA ALA A 17 6.64 15.88 10.74
C ALA A 17 5.11 15.87 10.54
N TYR A 18 4.37 15.13 11.37
CA TYR A 18 2.91 14.99 11.28
C TYR A 18 2.15 16.33 11.35
N ASP A 19 2.70 17.34 12.03
CA ASP A 19 2.08 18.65 12.23
C ASP A 19 2.43 19.67 11.12
N VAL A 20 3.56 19.49 10.46
CA VAL A 20 4.07 20.41 9.43
C VAL A 20 3.84 19.93 8.00
N PHE A 21 3.79 18.62 7.76
CA PHE A 21 3.60 18.07 6.43
C PHE A 21 2.16 18.29 5.95
N LYS A 22 2.00 18.77 4.72
CA LYS A 22 0.69 19.11 4.15
C LYS A 22 0.53 18.45 2.79
N ILE A 23 -0.55 17.70 2.65
CA ILE A 23 -1.00 17.22 1.34
C ILE A 23 -2.03 18.23 0.81
N THR A 24 -1.71 18.80 -0.35
CA THR A 24 -2.64 19.66 -1.10
C THR A 24 -3.41 18.78 -2.07
N PRO A 25 -4.75 18.79 -2.03
CA PRO A 25 -5.55 17.96 -2.93
C PRO A 25 -5.31 18.28 -4.41
N THR A 26 -4.97 17.26 -5.19
CA THR A 26 -4.99 17.29 -6.67
C THR A 26 -6.06 16.36 -7.25
N ALA A 27 -6.80 15.67 -6.39
CA ALA A 27 -7.94 14.82 -6.69
C ALA A 27 -8.94 14.80 -5.51
N GLU A 28 -10.13 14.27 -5.73
CA GLU A 28 -11.16 14.14 -4.69
C GLU A 28 -10.87 12.99 -3.70
N TYR A 29 -10.13 11.98 -4.16
CA TYR A 29 -9.75 10.81 -3.39
C TYR A 29 -8.23 10.78 -3.20
N LEU A 30 -7.80 10.44 -1.99
CA LEU A 30 -6.40 10.23 -1.64
C LEU A 30 -6.19 8.75 -1.34
N ALA A 31 -5.11 8.17 -1.87
CA ALA A 31 -4.63 6.86 -1.49
C ALA A 31 -3.25 6.99 -0.84
N LEU A 32 -3.16 6.54 0.41
CA LEU A 32 -1.94 6.47 1.20
C LEU A 32 -1.50 5.00 1.26
N LEU A 33 -0.43 4.64 0.53
CA LEU A 33 -0.06 3.25 0.25
C LEU A 33 1.02 2.73 1.21
N GLY A 34 0.84 2.97 2.51
CA GLY A 34 1.75 2.54 3.57
C GLY A 34 2.96 3.45 3.81
N ASP A 35 3.58 3.23 4.96
CA ASP A 35 4.75 3.95 5.48
C ASP A 35 4.54 5.48 5.55
N ILE A 36 3.37 5.87 6.04
CA ILE A 36 3.05 7.27 6.35
C ILE A 36 3.60 7.65 7.72
N GLY A 37 3.50 6.73 8.67
CA GLY A 37 4.17 6.81 9.95
C GLY A 37 3.67 5.80 10.97
N TYR A 38 4.20 5.87 12.19
CA TYR A 38 3.91 4.91 13.25
C TYR A 38 2.47 5.05 13.78
N THR A 39 1.70 3.97 13.80
CA THR A 39 0.31 4.02 14.32
C THR A 39 0.23 4.19 15.83
N LYS A 40 1.31 3.89 16.56
CA LYS A 40 1.42 4.21 17.99
C LYS A 40 1.50 5.72 18.26
N ASP A 41 1.88 6.52 17.27
CA ASP A 41 2.01 7.96 17.43
C ASP A 41 0.64 8.62 17.23
N VAL A 42 0.16 9.33 18.27
CA VAL A 42 -1.08 10.11 18.19
C VAL A 42 -1.04 11.12 17.03
N GLY A 43 0.16 11.63 16.71
CA GLY A 43 0.40 12.56 15.61
C GLY A 43 -0.04 12.03 14.24
N LEU A 44 0.11 10.72 13.96
CA LEU A 44 -0.37 10.14 12.70
C LEU A 44 -1.89 10.26 12.58
N ILE A 45 -2.63 9.92 13.65
CA ILE A 45 -4.09 9.98 13.66
C ILE A 45 -4.56 11.43 13.52
N GLU A 46 -3.91 12.38 14.19
CA GLU A 46 -4.19 13.81 14.02
C GLU A 46 -3.88 14.33 12.61
N PHE A 47 -2.78 13.86 12.01
CA PHE A 47 -2.44 14.15 10.62
C PHE A 47 -3.54 13.67 9.67
N LEU A 48 -4.02 12.44 9.84
CA LEU A 48 -5.10 11.88 9.02
C LEU A 48 -6.40 12.68 9.21
N ARG A 49 -6.79 12.99 10.45
CA ARG A 49 -7.99 13.81 10.75
C ARG A 49 -7.93 15.19 10.08
N LYS A 50 -6.77 15.86 10.09
CA LYS A 50 -6.59 17.16 9.39
C LYS A 50 -6.80 17.05 7.88
N HIS A 51 -6.47 15.92 7.28
CA HIS A 51 -6.60 15.70 5.84
C HIS A 51 -7.98 15.18 5.43
N LEU A 52 -8.70 14.48 6.30
CA LEU A 52 -10.09 14.04 6.02
C LEU A 52 -11.01 15.21 5.67
N ALA A 53 -10.78 16.41 6.22
CA ALA A 53 -11.53 17.61 5.85
C ALA A 53 -11.31 18.10 4.40
N LYS A 54 -10.29 17.59 3.69
CA LYS A 54 -9.88 18.04 2.36
C LYS A 54 -10.18 17.06 1.23
N PHE A 55 -10.48 15.81 1.56
CA PHE A 55 -10.73 14.73 0.61
C PHE A 55 -12.09 14.10 0.86
N LYS A 56 -12.76 13.63 -0.19
CA LYS A 56 -14.01 12.86 -0.03
C LYS A 56 -13.75 11.54 0.68
N ILE A 57 -12.69 10.84 0.26
CA ILE A 57 -12.24 9.58 0.84
C ILE A 57 -10.72 9.57 0.92
N ILE A 58 -10.18 9.11 2.06
CA ILE A 58 -8.80 8.67 2.19
C ILE A 58 -8.79 7.15 2.27
N PHE A 59 -8.26 6.50 1.23
CA PHE A 59 -7.90 5.09 1.24
C PHE A 59 -6.53 4.94 1.90
N TYR A 60 -6.40 4.00 2.82
CA TYR A 60 -5.19 3.80 3.60
C TYR A 60 -4.78 2.34 3.60
N VAL A 61 -3.59 2.03 3.11
CA VAL A 61 -2.95 0.71 3.24
C VAL A 61 -1.94 0.80 4.37
N LEU A 62 -1.86 -0.23 5.22
CA LEU A 62 -0.78 -0.36 6.20
C LEU A 62 0.53 -0.69 5.48
N GLY A 63 1.60 0.02 5.78
CA GLY A 63 2.96 -0.42 5.53
C GLY A 63 3.56 -1.15 6.73
N ASN A 64 4.85 -1.45 6.67
CA ASN A 64 5.56 -2.08 7.78
C ASN A 64 5.87 -1.06 8.88
N HIS A 65 6.16 0.20 8.54
CA HIS A 65 6.44 1.23 9.53
C HIS A 65 5.23 1.56 10.39
N GLU A 66 4.01 1.47 9.86
CA GLU A 66 2.79 1.60 10.68
C GLU A 66 2.80 0.69 11.92
N LEU A 67 3.47 -0.47 11.82
CA LEU A 67 3.51 -1.50 12.85
C LEU A 67 4.69 -1.36 13.82
N TYR A 68 5.67 -0.51 13.51
CA TYR A 68 6.89 -0.41 14.31
C TYR A 68 6.59 0.07 15.74
N HIS A 69 7.21 -0.61 16.70
CA HIS A 69 7.02 -0.43 18.14
C HIS A 69 5.57 -0.64 18.59
N SER A 70 4.84 -1.48 17.86
CA SER A 70 3.50 -1.93 18.17
C SER A 70 3.30 -3.35 17.63
N SER A 71 2.11 -3.91 17.85
CA SER A 71 1.70 -5.16 17.21
C SER A 71 0.80 -4.87 16.00
N TYR A 72 0.70 -5.84 15.09
CA TYR A 72 -0.24 -5.79 13.97
C TYR A 72 -1.68 -5.48 14.45
N ALA A 73 -2.13 -6.18 15.50
CA ALA A 73 -3.49 -6.05 16.02
C ALA A 73 -3.75 -4.66 16.61
N ALA A 74 -2.83 -4.12 17.41
CA ALA A 74 -2.98 -2.78 18.01
C ALA A 74 -2.95 -1.68 16.94
N SER A 75 -2.01 -1.77 15.99
CA SER A 75 -1.88 -0.81 14.89
C SER A 75 -3.14 -0.76 14.03
N LYS A 76 -3.66 -1.94 13.65
CA LYS A 76 -4.93 -2.07 12.94
C LYS A 76 -6.09 -1.47 13.74
N GLN A 77 -6.14 -1.72 15.05
CA GLN A 77 -7.22 -1.23 15.89
C GLN A 77 -7.29 0.31 15.93
N HIS A 78 -6.14 1.00 15.99
CA HIS A 78 -6.12 2.47 15.93
C HIS A 78 -6.75 3.02 14.64
N LEU A 79 -6.41 2.42 13.49
CA LEU A 79 -6.95 2.83 12.20
C LEU A 79 -8.43 2.47 12.03
N LEU A 80 -8.87 1.31 12.56
CA LEU A 80 -10.29 0.94 12.58
C LEU A 80 -11.12 1.87 13.46
N THR A 81 -10.57 2.34 14.58
CA THR A 81 -11.23 3.37 15.40
C THR A 81 -11.42 4.66 14.61
N LEU A 82 -10.39 5.14 13.90
CA LEU A 82 -10.52 6.30 13.01
C LEU A 82 -11.55 6.06 11.89
N GLN A 83 -11.56 4.87 11.29
CA GLN A 83 -12.56 4.53 10.27
C GLN A 83 -13.99 4.69 10.82
N ALA A 84 -14.27 4.07 11.98
CA ALA A 84 -15.58 4.12 12.63
C ALA A 84 -16.02 5.56 12.97
N GLU A 85 -15.09 6.43 13.39
CA GLU A 85 -15.37 7.86 13.63
C GLU A 85 -15.88 8.60 12.38
N THR A 86 -15.52 8.13 11.18
CA THR A 86 -15.85 8.78 9.91
C THR A 86 -17.07 8.20 9.20
N GLU A 87 -17.61 7.05 9.64
CA GLU A 87 -18.71 6.37 8.94
C GLU A 87 -20.00 7.19 8.84
N GLN A 88 -20.25 8.03 9.85
CA GLN A 88 -21.45 8.88 9.92
C GLN A 88 -21.21 10.31 9.38
N GLN A 89 -20.00 10.60 8.88
CA GLN A 89 -19.66 11.92 8.38
C GLN A 89 -20.12 12.09 6.93
N ALA A 90 -20.67 13.27 6.60
CA ALA A 90 -21.11 13.58 5.24
C ALA A 90 -19.93 13.78 4.26
N SER A 91 -18.74 14.07 4.77
CA SER A 91 -17.50 14.27 4.00
C SER A 91 -16.29 13.86 4.84
N GLY A 92 -15.22 13.38 4.21
CA GLY A 92 -14.00 12.98 4.91
C GLY A 92 -14.07 11.56 5.45
N LYS A 93 -14.35 10.60 4.57
CA LYS A 93 -14.39 9.17 4.94
C LYS A 93 -12.98 8.59 4.96
N PHE A 94 -12.65 7.85 6.01
CA PHE A 94 -11.44 7.04 6.07
C PHE A 94 -11.79 5.59 5.73
N VAL A 95 -11.00 4.94 4.87
CA VAL A 95 -11.18 3.54 4.49
C VAL A 95 -9.84 2.82 4.63
N LEU A 96 -9.73 1.97 5.64
CA LEU A 96 -8.62 1.06 5.79
C LEU A 96 -8.74 -0.06 4.74
N LEU A 97 -7.67 -0.28 4.00
CA LEU A 97 -7.54 -1.33 3.01
C LEU A 97 -6.71 -2.50 3.59
N ASP A 98 -7.35 -3.36 4.38
CA ASP A 98 -6.79 -4.62 4.91
C ASP A 98 -7.71 -5.78 4.50
N GLN A 99 -7.49 -6.30 3.29
CA GLN A 99 -8.38 -7.25 2.61
C GLN A 99 -9.79 -6.65 2.39
N THR A 100 -9.81 -5.42 1.89
CA THR A 100 -11.04 -4.64 1.73
C THR A 100 -11.31 -4.32 0.28
N ARG A 101 -12.57 -4.55 -0.13
CA ARG A 101 -13.12 -4.06 -1.40
C ARG A 101 -13.95 -2.81 -1.15
N TYR A 102 -13.76 -1.80 -1.99
CA TYR A 102 -14.57 -0.60 -2.01
C TYR A 102 -15.07 -0.29 -3.43
N ASP A 103 -16.39 -0.30 -3.59
CA ASP A 103 -17.05 -0.02 -4.87
C ASP A 103 -17.20 1.50 -5.06
N LEU A 104 -16.14 2.13 -5.58
CA LEU A 104 -15.97 3.59 -5.64
C LEU A 104 -16.95 4.31 -6.58
N SER A 105 -17.28 3.68 -7.71
CA SER A 105 -18.28 4.17 -8.66
C SER A 105 -18.94 2.99 -9.37
N PRO A 106 -20.08 3.11 -10.06
CA PRO A 106 -20.75 1.98 -10.73
C PRO A 106 -19.85 1.12 -11.63
N THR A 107 -18.74 1.67 -12.13
CA THR A 107 -17.81 1.01 -13.04
C THR A 107 -16.42 0.76 -12.45
N VAL A 108 -16.14 1.16 -11.21
CA VAL A 108 -14.81 1.01 -10.59
C VAL A 108 -14.91 0.40 -9.20
N SER A 109 -14.03 -0.57 -8.93
CA SER A 109 -13.81 -1.14 -7.61
C SER A 109 -12.34 -0.98 -7.21
N VAL A 110 -12.12 -0.63 -5.96
CA VAL A 110 -10.79 -0.60 -5.32
C VAL A 110 -10.66 -1.85 -4.47
N LEU A 111 -9.57 -2.59 -4.62
CA LEU A 111 -9.18 -3.68 -3.74
C LEU A 111 -7.88 -3.28 -3.05
N GLY A 112 -7.74 -3.56 -1.75
CA GLY A 112 -6.45 -3.35 -1.12
C GLY A 112 -6.22 -4.13 0.17
N CYS A 113 -4.94 -4.35 0.41
CA CYS A 113 -4.34 -5.04 1.54
C CYS A 113 -2.87 -4.59 1.63
N THR A 114 -2.16 -4.89 2.72
CA THR A 114 -0.71 -4.60 2.78
C THR A 114 0.05 -5.36 1.69
N LEU A 115 -0.39 -6.60 1.43
CA LEU A 115 0.25 -7.58 0.56
C LEU A 115 1.66 -7.88 1.02
N PHE A 116 1.86 -8.21 2.30
CA PHE A 116 3.19 -8.63 2.79
C PHE A 116 3.86 -9.61 1.83
N SER A 117 5.18 -9.68 1.76
CA SER A 117 5.84 -10.52 0.75
C SER A 117 5.91 -12.01 1.10
N ASN A 118 6.14 -12.84 0.08
CA ASN A 118 6.44 -14.25 0.22
C ASN A 118 7.96 -14.42 0.38
N ILE A 119 8.44 -14.45 1.62
CA ILE A 119 9.86 -14.61 1.92
C ILE A 119 10.30 -16.03 1.55
N THR A 120 11.20 -16.13 0.57
CA THR A 120 11.65 -17.43 0.06
C THR A 120 12.51 -18.17 1.09
N ALA A 121 12.46 -19.50 1.09
CA ALA A 121 13.28 -20.32 1.98
C ALA A 121 14.79 -20.02 1.85
N ALA A 122 15.27 -19.69 0.65
CA ALA A 122 16.67 -19.38 0.38
C ALA A 122 17.13 -18.03 0.99
N GLN A 123 16.21 -17.08 1.15
CA GLN A 123 16.52 -15.74 1.68
C GLN A 123 16.03 -15.54 3.13
N LYS A 124 15.32 -16.52 3.71
CA LYS A 124 14.69 -16.42 5.03
C LYS A 124 15.60 -15.84 6.10
N ASP A 125 16.78 -16.40 6.29
CA ASP A 125 17.71 -15.95 7.34
C ASP A 125 18.23 -14.52 7.06
N PHE A 126 18.60 -14.24 5.81
CA PHE A 126 19.07 -12.91 5.41
C PHE A 126 17.99 -11.85 5.62
N VAL A 127 16.74 -12.16 5.29
CA VAL A 127 15.60 -11.26 5.47
C VAL A 127 15.31 -11.08 6.96
N SER A 128 15.23 -12.18 7.71
CA SER A 128 14.94 -12.16 9.15
C SER A 128 15.96 -11.36 9.96
N PHE A 129 17.24 -11.40 9.59
CA PHE A 129 18.30 -10.65 10.27
C PHE A 129 18.56 -9.27 9.66
N GLY A 130 18.11 -9.05 8.42
CA GLY A 130 18.42 -7.84 7.65
C GLY A 130 17.34 -6.77 7.71
N LEU A 131 16.08 -7.14 7.99
CA LEU A 131 14.95 -6.21 8.04
C LEU A 131 14.56 -5.89 9.48
N ASN A 132 14.35 -4.60 9.73
CA ASN A 132 13.92 -4.09 11.04
C ASN A 132 12.51 -4.56 11.43
N ASP A 133 11.70 -4.99 10.47
CA ASP A 133 10.35 -5.50 10.67
C ASP A 133 10.31 -6.58 11.75
N PHE A 134 11.26 -7.53 11.70
CA PHE A 134 11.36 -8.65 12.64
C PHE A 134 12.03 -8.29 13.98
N HIS A 135 12.35 -7.00 14.17
CA HIS A 135 12.95 -6.48 15.40
C HIS A 135 12.08 -5.42 16.07
N TYR A 136 11.35 -4.62 15.29
CA TYR A 136 10.56 -3.49 15.79
C TYR A 136 9.06 -3.78 15.82
N ILE A 137 8.56 -4.75 15.08
CA ILE A 137 7.15 -5.16 15.17
C ILE A 137 7.04 -6.22 16.27
N GLU A 138 6.13 -5.99 17.22
CA GLU A 138 5.92 -6.87 18.36
C GLU A 138 5.35 -8.22 17.91
N ASN A 139 6.02 -9.31 18.30
CA ASN A 139 5.63 -10.69 18.00
C ASN A 139 5.38 -10.89 16.50
N TRP A 140 6.29 -10.40 15.65
CA TRP A 140 6.21 -10.58 14.20
C TRP A 140 7.34 -11.47 13.70
N THR A 141 6.99 -12.67 13.27
CA THR A 141 7.90 -13.66 12.71
C THR A 141 7.84 -13.70 11.18
N VAL A 142 8.85 -14.30 10.55
CA VAL A 142 8.83 -14.54 9.09
C VAL A 142 7.64 -15.44 8.72
N GLU A 143 7.32 -16.42 9.57
CA GLU A 143 6.16 -17.30 9.38
C GLU A 143 4.84 -16.52 9.39
N GLU A 144 4.62 -15.62 10.34
CA GLU A 144 3.42 -14.79 10.40
C GLU A 144 3.32 -13.84 9.20
N HIS A 145 4.46 -13.27 8.78
CA HIS A 145 4.55 -12.43 7.59
C HIS A 145 4.10 -13.17 6.32
N VAL A 146 4.63 -14.38 6.09
CA VAL A 146 4.27 -15.21 4.93
C VAL A 146 2.82 -15.70 5.03
N GLN A 147 2.34 -16.09 6.22
CA GLN A 147 0.93 -16.46 6.40
C GLN A 147 -0.02 -15.30 6.09
N LYS A 148 0.38 -14.07 6.44
CA LYS A 148 -0.38 -12.86 6.10
C LYS A 148 -0.41 -12.63 4.59
N HIS A 149 0.74 -12.76 3.91
CA HIS A 149 0.82 -12.74 2.44
C HIS A 149 -0.16 -13.74 1.80
N GLU A 150 -0.11 -15.01 2.21
CA GLU A 150 -0.95 -16.07 1.65
C GLU A 150 -2.45 -15.83 1.86
N SER A 151 -2.82 -15.21 2.97
CA SER A 151 -4.19 -14.79 3.27
C SER A 151 -4.64 -13.67 2.32
N GLU A 152 -3.80 -12.64 2.18
CA GLU A 152 -4.06 -11.47 1.34
C GLU A 152 -4.12 -11.82 -0.15
N LEU A 153 -3.20 -12.67 -0.62
CA LEU A 153 -3.18 -13.14 -2.01
C LEU A 153 -4.41 -13.98 -2.35
N ARG A 154 -4.79 -14.92 -1.49
CA ARG A 154 -6.04 -15.69 -1.68
C ARG A 154 -7.26 -14.79 -1.74
N TRP A 155 -7.34 -13.81 -0.84
CA TRP A 155 -8.44 -12.86 -0.84
C TRP A 155 -8.49 -12.03 -2.12
N LEU A 156 -7.36 -11.46 -2.56
CA LEU A 156 -7.27 -10.68 -3.80
C LEU A 156 -7.73 -11.50 -5.01
N ASN A 157 -7.20 -12.72 -5.16
CA ASN A 157 -7.57 -13.60 -6.26
C ASN A 157 -9.08 -13.93 -6.24
N ALA A 158 -9.64 -14.21 -5.06
CA ALA A 158 -11.06 -14.49 -4.92
C ALA A 158 -11.94 -13.27 -5.26
N GLU A 159 -11.56 -12.06 -4.83
CA GLU A 159 -12.33 -10.84 -5.14
C GLU A 159 -12.25 -10.45 -6.62
N VAL A 160 -11.08 -10.60 -7.25
CA VAL A 160 -10.94 -10.38 -8.69
C VAL A 160 -11.79 -11.38 -9.48
N GLN A 161 -11.78 -12.67 -9.11
CA GLN A 161 -12.63 -13.69 -9.73
C GLN A 161 -14.13 -13.32 -9.63
N LYS A 162 -14.60 -12.93 -8.43
CA LYS A 162 -16.01 -12.51 -8.23
C LYS A 162 -16.38 -11.31 -9.10
N LEU A 163 -15.47 -10.34 -9.22
CA LEU A 163 -15.70 -9.14 -10.03
C LEU A 163 -15.75 -9.46 -11.51
N MET A 164 -14.95 -10.41 -11.99
CA MET A 164 -14.97 -10.89 -13.38
C MET A 164 -16.28 -11.59 -13.74
N GLU A 165 -16.85 -12.37 -12.82
CA GLU A 165 -18.10 -13.12 -13.05
C GLU A 165 -19.35 -12.25 -12.86
N GLY A 166 -19.32 -11.31 -11.91
CA GLY A 166 -20.50 -10.59 -11.45
C GLY A 166 -20.62 -9.15 -11.95
N SER A 167 -19.62 -8.60 -12.63
CA SER A 167 -19.63 -7.18 -13.03
C SER A 167 -18.68 -6.86 -14.18
N ASP A 168 -18.91 -5.70 -14.81
CA ASP A 168 -17.99 -5.15 -15.81
C ASP A 168 -16.99 -4.12 -15.26
N ARG A 169 -16.81 -4.10 -13.94
CA ARG A 169 -16.03 -3.04 -13.27
C ARG A 169 -14.55 -3.17 -13.58
N LYS A 170 -13.88 -2.02 -13.74
CA LYS A 170 -12.43 -1.92 -13.70
C LYS A 170 -11.95 -1.93 -12.26
N ILE A 171 -10.79 -2.54 -12.04
CA ILE A 171 -10.22 -2.78 -10.72
C ILE A 171 -8.95 -1.95 -10.57
N ILE A 172 -8.86 -1.24 -9.45
CA ILE A 172 -7.62 -0.67 -8.93
C ILE A 172 -7.21 -1.54 -7.74
N ILE A 173 -6.00 -2.07 -7.77
CA ILE A 173 -5.39 -2.74 -6.62
C ILE A 173 -4.42 -1.77 -5.94
N MET A 174 -4.46 -1.71 -4.62
CA MET A 174 -3.59 -0.91 -3.78
C MET A 174 -2.91 -1.81 -2.76
N SER A 175 -1.58 -1.84 -2.77
CA SER A 175 -0.77 -2.54 -1.78
C SER A 175 0.33 -1.64 -1.24
N HIS A 176 1.03 -2.08 -0.20
CA HIS A 176 2.28 -1.44 0.20
C HIS A 176 3.46 -2.15 -0.45
N TYR A 177 3.56 -3.46 -0.28
CA TYR A 177 4.63 -4.27 -0.86
C TYR A 177 4.47 -4.45 -2.37
N SER A 178 5.60 -4.68 -3.06
CA SER A 178 5.64 -4.80 -4.51
C SER A 178 5.08 -6.15 -5.01
N PRO A 179 4.18 -6.15 -6.00
CA PRO A 179 3.57 -7.36 -6.57
C PRO A 179 4.37 -7.95 -7.74
N THR A 180 5.58 -7.46 -8.01
CA THR A 180 6.38 -7.86 -9.17
C THR A 180 7.88 -7.84 -8.89
N ASP A 181 8.62 -8.66 -9.63
CA ASP A 181 10.08 -8.62 -9.74
C ASP A 181 10.56 -8.00 -11.08
N ASP A 182 9.68 -7.33 -11.83
CA ASP A 182 10.04 -6.63 -13.05
C ASP A 182 11.15 -5.60 -12.78
N ALA A 183 12.21 -5.64 -13.59
CA ALA A 183 13.37 -4.77 -13.41
C ALA A 183 13.03 -3.27 -13.47
N ARG A 184 11.90 -2.87 -14.07
CA ARG A 184 11.41 -1.49 -14.11
C ARG A 184 10.77 -1.03 -12.79
N ALA A 185 10.48 -1.96 -11.88
CA ALA A 185 9.97 -1.69 -10.53
C ALA A 185 11.05 -1.81 -9.44
N ILE A 186 12.30 -2.14 -9.82
CA ILE A 186 13.39 -2.39 -8.89
C ILE A 186 14.50 -1.35 -9.11
N ASP A 187 14.93 -0.69 -8.03
CA ASP A 187 16.13 0.16 -8.09
C ASP A 187 17.32 -0.70 -8.55
N PRO A 188 18.04 -0.32 -9.63
CA PRO A 188 19.17 -1.09 -10.15
C PRO A 188 20.22 -1.49 -9.10
N LYS A 189 20.37 -0.71 -8.02
CA LYS A 189 21.31 -1.04 -6.92
C LYS A 189 20.90 -2.29 -6.12
N HIS A 190 19.64 -2.71 -6.22
CA HIS A 190 19.06 -3.85 -5.48
C HIS A 190 18.79 -5.09 -6.34
N LYS A 191 19.14 -5.06 -7.64
CA LYS A 191 18.86 -6.15 -8.60
C LYS A 191 19.25 -7.57 -8.13
N ASN A 192 20.33 -7.69 -7.36
CA ASN A 192 20.84 -8.98 -6.84
C ASN A 192 20.81 -9.04 -5.31
N SER A 193 19.88 -8.31 -4.69
CA SER A 193 19.77 -8.27 -3.23
C SER A 193 19.45 -9.64 -2.64
N THR A 194 20.18 -10.05 -1.59
CA THR A 194 19.93 -11.30 -0.86
C THR A 194 18.69 -11.23 0.04
N ILE A 195 18.05 -10.07 0.12
CA ILE A 195 16.85 -9.82 0.94
C ILE A 195 15.65 -9.40 0.08
N SER A 196 15.71 -9.57 -1.24
CA SER A 196 14.69 -9.07 -2.17
C SER A 196 13.27 -9.61 -1.90
N SER A 197 13.13 -10.87 -1.50
CA SER A 197 11.83 -11.47 -1.13
C SER A 197 11.24 -10.90 0.17
N GLY A 198 12.00 -10.08 0.90
CA GLY A 198 11.49 -9.26 1.98
C GLY A 198 10.76 -7.98 1.52
N PHE A 199 10.81 -7.64 0.23
CA PHE A 199 10.21 -6.40 -0.32
C PHE A 199 9.17 -6.66 -1.41
N MET A 200 9.23 -7.82 -2.07
CA MET A 200 8.41 -8.12 -3.24
C MET A 200 8.11 -9.60 -3.41
N THR A 201 7.02 -9.89 -4.11
CA THR A 201 6.67 -11.22 -4.63
C THR A 201 6.25 -11.07 -6.09
N ASP A 202 6.78 -11.88 -7.01
CA ASP A 202 6.25 -11.91 -8.38
C ASP A 202 4.87 -12.59 -8.40
N LEU A 203 3.83 -11.80 -8.68
CA LEU A 203 2.45 -12.26 -8.80
C LEU A 203 1.97 -12.30 -10.26
N SER A 204 2.85 -12.16 -11.24
CA SER A 204 2.48 -12.12 -12.68
C SER A 204 1.60 -13.29 -13.14
N ARG A 205 1.67 -14.43 -12.47
CA ARG A 205 0.88 -15.64 -12.78
C ARG A 205 -0.45 -15.73 -12.03
N GLU A 206 -0.68 -14.85 -11.07
CA GLU A 206 -1.89 -14.83 -10.27
C GLU A 206 -3.02 -14.13 -11.01
N ILE A 207 -4.26 -14.52 -10.73
CA ILE A 207 -5.42 -13.94 -11.40
C ILE A 207 -5.58 -12.46 -11.05
N CYS A 208 -5.21 -12.06 -9.83
CA CYS A 208 -5.23 -10.67 -9.40
C CYS A 208 -4.25 -9.77 -10.19
N PHE A 209 -3.28 -10.36 -10.89
CA PHE A 209 -2.34 -9.62 -11.73
C PHE A 209 -2.69 -9.76 -13.22
N SER A 210 -3.06 -10.96 -13.66
CA SER A 210 -3.22 -11.27 -15.08
C SER A 210 -4.59 -10.90 -15.66
N SER A 211 -5.59 -10.57 -14.83
CA SER A 211 -6.94 -10.22 -15.27
C SER A 211 -6.98 -8.87 -16.01
N GLU A 212 -7.64 -8.84 -17.18
CA GLU A 212 -7.88 -7.61 -17.96
C GLU A 212 -8.82 -6.60 -17.27
N ARG A 213 -9.46 -7.00 -16.16
CA ARG A 213 -10.24 -6.08 -15.31
C ARG A 213 -9.32 -5.22 -14.44
N VAL A 214 -8.12 -5.69 -14.12
CA VAL A 214 -7.14 -5.00 -13.27
C VAL A 214 -6.40 -3.99 -14.12
N ALA A 215 -6.89 -2.75 -14.09
CA ALA A 215 -6.35 -1.67 -14.90
C ALA A 215 -5.11 -1.03 -14.26
N VAL A 216 -5.09 -0.94 -12.93
CA VAL A 216 -4.00 -0.30 -12.17
C VAL A 216 -3.68 -1.13 -10.95
N TRP A 217 -2.38 -1.28 -10.67
CA TRP A 217 -1.86 -1.70 -9.37
C TRP A 217 -0.92 -0.62 -8.83
N ALA A 218 -1.32 0.04 -7.75
CA ALA A 218 -0.52 1.05 -7.09
C ALA A 218 0.14 0.48 -5.82
N PHE A 219 1.45 0.73 -5.62
CA PHE A 219 2.19 0.19 -4.48
C PHE A 219 3.32 1.13 -3.98
N GLY A 220 4.04 0.72 -2.93
CA GLY A 220 5.13 1.47 -2.26
C GLY A 220 6.31 0.58 -1.85
N HIS A 221 6.86 0.81 -0.65
CA HIS A 221 7.85 0.01 0.10
C HIS A 221 9.27 -0.06 -0.49
N THR A 222 9.43 -0.10 -1.81
CA THR A 222 10.73 -0.30 -2.48
C THR A 222 11.60 0.95 -2.52
N HIS A 223 11.05 2.10 -2.14
CA HIS A 223 11.61 3.43 -2.30
C HIS A 223 12.06 3.74 -3.74
N PHE A 224 11.39 3.15 -4.72
CA PHE A 224 11.70 3.31 -6.13
C PHE A 224 10.44 3.64 -6.94
N ASN A 225 10.43 4.82 -7.54
CA ASN A 225 9.28 5.28 -8.32
C ASN A 225 9.28 4.69 -9.72
N CYS A 226 8.15 4.07 -10.09
CA CYS A 226 7.92 3.49 -11.41
C CYS A 226 6.50 3.79 -11.90
N ASP A 227 6.32 3.82 -13.21
CA ASP A 227 5.04 4.02 -13.87
C ASP A 227 5.12 3.40 -15.27
N PHE A 228 4.57 2.20 -15.44
CA PHE A 228 4.64 1.47 -16.70
C PHE A 228 3.48 0.49 -16.85
N GLU A 229 3.16 0.15 -18.10
CA GLU A 229 2.28 -0.97 -18.42
C GLU A 229 3.09 -2.27 -18.45
N HIS A 230 2.56 -3.31 -17.80
CA HIS A 230 3.19 -4.62 -17.81
C HIS A 230 3.24 -5.17 -19.25
N GLU A 231 4.30 -5.89 -19.62
CA GLU A 231 4.51 -6.28 -21.03
C GLU A 231 3.47 -7.30 -21.52
N THR A 232 3.06 -8.22 -20.65
CA THR A 232 2.14 -9.31 -20.97
C THR A 232 0.70 -9.07 -20.49
N HIS A 233 0.49 -8.09 -19.60
CA HIS A 233 -0.79 -7.86 -18.95
C HIS A 233 -1.18 -6.39 -19.12
N GLN A 234 -2.48 -6.10 -19.28
CA GLN A 234 -2.98 -4.72 -19.45
C GLN A 234 -2.93 -3.89 -18.16
N THR A 235 -2.26 -4.38 -17.12
CA THR A 235 -2.17 -3.70 -15.82
C THR A 235 -1.05 -2.67 -15.85
N ARG A 236 -1.40 -1.44 -15.50
CA ARG A 236 -0.43 -0.37 -15.22
C ARG A 236 0.06 -0.50 -13.79
N LEU A 237 1.37 -0.67 -13.63
CA LEU A 237 2.06 -0.64 -12.34
C LEU A 237 2.53 0.78 -12.06
N VAL A 238 2.21 1.30 -10.88
CA VAL A 238 2.52 2.69 -10.53
C VAL A 238 2.87 2.85 -9.06
N THR A 239 3.87 3.68 -8.77
CA THR A 239 4.25 4.04 -7.40
C THR A 239 4.47 5.55 -7.28
N ASN A 240 4.40 6.07 -6.05
CA ASN A 240 4.74 7.46 -5.74
C ASN A 240 5.22 7.61 -4.29
N GLN A 241 6.41 7.07 -4.09
CA GLN A 241 7.10 6.90 -2.83
C GLN A 241 7.96 8.13 -2.59
N ARG A 242 7.84 8.77 -1.43
CA ARG A 242 8.75 9.85 -1.04
C ARG A 242 10.11 9.27 -0.61
N GLY A 243 10.09 8.10 0.03
CA GLY A 243 11.24 7.50 0.67
C GLY A 243 11.61 8.21 1.96
N SER A 244 12.61 7.66 2.66
CA SER A 244 13.06 8.20 3.95
C SER A 244 13.48 9.67 3.88
N TYR A 245 13.37 10.40 5.00
CA TYR A 245 13.77 11.81 5.08
C TYR A 245 15.21 12.08 4.60
N PHE A 246 16.13 11.16 4.90
CA PHE A 246 17.56 11.29 4.58
C PHE A 246 17.93 10.78 3.18
N ALA A 247 17.03 10.05 2.52
CA ALA A 247 17.24 9.49 1.19
C ALA A 247 15.90 9.43 0.46
N GLN A 248 15.45 10.58 -0.03
CA GLN A 248 14.22 10.68 -0.80
C GLN A 248 14.38 10.01 -2.17
N SER A 249 13.31 9.35 -2.60
CA SER A 249 13.24 8.67 -3.88
C SER A 249 13.11 9.67 -5.02
N ASN A 250 13.90 9.45 -6.08
CA ASN A 250 13.77 10.25 -7.30
C ASN A 250 12.37 10.11 -7.90
N GLY A 251 11.85 11.20 -8.47
CA GLY A 251 10.55 11.20 -9.17
C GLY A 251 9.31 11.27 -8.27
N PHE A 252 9.47 11.41 -6.95
CA PHE A 252 8.35 11.68 -6.06
C PHE A 252 7.65 12.99 -6.44
N ASP A 253 6.33 12.96 -6.57
CA ASP A 253 5.51 14.12 -6.87
C ASP A 253 4.30 14.18 -5.94
N LEU A 254 4.23 15.20 -5.08
CA LEU A 254 3.08 15.42 -4.19
C LEU A 254 1.75 15.51 -4.93
N GLY A 255 1.76 15.93 -6.20
CA GLY A 255 0.58 16.07 -7.04
C GLY A 255 0.21 14.82 -7.83
N LYS A 256 0.99 13.73 -7.76
CA LYS A 256 0.79 12.53 -8.59
C LYS A 256 -0.62 12.00 -8.45
N THR A 257 -1.26 11.80 -9.61
CA THR A 257 -2.58 11.18 -9.69
C THR A 257 -2.59 9.99 -10.63
N VAL A 258 -3.49 9.06 -10.36
CA VAL A 258 -3.85 7.96 -11.26
C VAL A 258 -5.32 8.11 -11.65
N GLU A 259 -5.61 7.84 -12.93
CA GLU A 259 -6.93 8.00 -13.53
C GLU A 259 -7.41 6.69 -14.14
N LEU A 260 -8.73 6.46 -14.05
CA LEU A 260 -9.49 5.43 -14.77
C LEU A 260 -10.71 6.04 -15.48
#